data_AF-A0A7C5G5P4-F1
#
_entry.id   AF-A0A7C5G5P4-F1
#
_cell.length_a   1.000
_cell.length_b   1.000
_cell.length_c   1.000
_cell.angle_alpha   90.00
_cell.angle_beta   90.00
_cell.angle_gamma   90.00
#
_symmetry.space_group_name_H-M   'P 1'
#
loop_
_entity.id
_entity.type
_entity.pdbx_description
1 polymer ?
#
loop_
_entity_poly.entity_id
_entity_poly.type
_entity_poly.pdbx_seq_one_letter_code
_entity_poly.pdbx_strand_id
1 'polypeptide(L)'
;EAQLKDIITISVQKIYLSKEVVEKEIKGYGVLTNLLHVFTTAVNNEFEGKTTGFDKLVLALLPDEYRGVKESLYERLLSICSFVAGMSDRYAIWLNNKLT
;
A
#
# COMPACT_ATOMS: atom_id res chain seq x y z
N GLU A 1 28.78 23.33 -4.86
CA GLU A 1 28.09 22.07 -5.24
C GLU A 1 28.75 20.80 -4.68
N ALA A 2 30.07 20.68 -4.64
CA ALA A 2 30.77 19.48 -4.13
C ALA A 2 30.34 19.07 -2.70
N GLN A 3 30.23 20.02 -1.76
CA GLN A 3 29.88 19.74 -0.36
C GLN A 3 28.50 19.10 -0.18
N LEU A 4 27.50 19.49 -0.98
CA LEU A 4 26.17 18.89 -0.90
C LEU A 4 26.19 17.43 -1.39
N LYS A 5 26.95 17.18 -2.47
CA LYS A 5 27.16 15.83 -2.99
C LYS A 5 27.86 14.93 -1.97
N ASP A 6 28.82 15.47 -1.23
CA ASP A 6 29.52 14.73 -0.18
C ASP A 6 28.59 14.39 0.98
N ILE A 7 27.73 15.33 1.41
CA ILE A 7 26.71 15.10 2.45
C ILE A 7 25.74 14.00 2.02
N ILE A 8 25.24 14.03 0.78
CA ILE A 8 24.33 13.00 0.26
C ILE A 8 25.03 11.64 0.23
N THR A 9 26.29 11.60 -0.25
CA THR A 9 27.06 10.36 -0.35
C THR A 9 27.25 9.71 1.01
N ILE A 10 27.65 10.49 2.01
CA ILE A 10 27.81 10.01 3.39
C ILE A 10 26.47 9.57 3.97
N SER A 11 25.38 10.32 3.73
CA SER A 11 24.04 9.97 4.21
C SER A 11 23.54 8.66 3.62
N VAL A 12 23.74 8.42 2.32
CA VAL A 12 23.42 7.14 1.68
C VAL A 12 24.19 5.99 2.33
N GLN A 13 25.50 6.14 2.49
CA GLN A 13 26.35 5.06 3.00
C GLN A 13 26.15 4.77 4.49
N LYS A 14 25.83 5.78 5.30
CA LYS A 14 25.83 5.66 6.77
C LYS A 14 24.44 5.67 7.40
N ILE A 15 23.44 6.24 6.72
CA ILE A 15 22.07 6.37 7.25
C ILE A 15 21.13 5.47 6.46
N TYR A 16 20.94 5.72 5.16
CA TYR A 16 19.91 5.04 4.36
C TYR A 16 20.23 3.57 4.06
N LEU A 17 21.51 3.21 3.94
CA LEU A 17 21.95 1.81 3.78
C LEU A 17 22.30 1.12 5.09
N SER A 18 22.00 1.72 6.24
CA SER A 18 22.15 1.04 7.53
C SER A 18 21.22 -0.18 7.59
N LYS A 19 21.66 -1.22 8.30
CA LYS A 19 20.90 -2.48 8.42
C LYS A 19 19.47 -2.24 8.93
N GLU A 20 19.32 -1.38 9.94
CA GLU A 20 18.01 -1.06 10.52
C GLU A 20 17.07 -0.38 9.50
N VAL A 21 17.58 0.54 8.68
CA VAL A 21 16.76 1.19 7.65
C VAL A 21 16.36 0.17 6.57
N VAL A 22 17.30 -0.64 6.08
CA VAL A 22 17.00 -1.68 5.08
C VAL A 22 15.94 -2.67 5.59
N GLU A 23 16.03 -3.11 6.83
CA GLU A 23 15.04 -4.01 7.44
C GLU A 23 13.65 -3.35 7.54
N LYS A 24 13.58 -2.06 7.88
CA LYS A 24 12.32 -1.29 7.89
C LYS A 24 11.74 -1.16 6.48
N GLU A 25 12.56 -0.86 5.48
CA GLU A 25 12.12 -0.76 4.08
C GLU A 25 11.58 -2.10 3.56
N ILE A 26 12.25 -3.22 3.84
CA ILE A 26 11.78 -4.57 3.47
C ILE A 26 10.39 -4.84 4.06
N LYS A 27 10.20 -4.50 5.34
CA LYS A 27 8.89 -4.63 5.99
C LYS A 27 7.84 -3.72 5.34
N GLY A 28 8.21 -2.49 5.00
CA GLY A 28 7.36 -1.54 4.27
C GLY A 28 6.89 -2.11 2.93
N TYR A 29 7.80 -2.67 2.13
CA TYR A 29 7.48 -3.35 0.87
C TYR A 29 6.46 -4.47 1.09
N GLY A 30 6.68 -5.35 2.08
CA GLY A 30 5.75 -6.44 2.38
C GLY A 30 4.34 -5.96 2.72
N VAL A 31 4.24 -4.92 3.56
CA VAL A 31 2.96 -4.30 3.94
C VAL A 31 2.25 -3.72 2.72
N LEU A 32 2.94 -2.90 1.91
CA LEU A 32 2.32 -2.25 0.74
C LEU A 32 1.89 -3.27 -0.32
N THR A 33 2.72 -4.28 -0.60
CA THR A 33 2.38 -5.34 -1.55
C THR A 33 1.13 -6.10 -1.13
N ASN A 34 1.02 -6.48 0.15
CA ASN A 34 -0.14 -7.21 0.63
C ASN A 34 -1.41 -6.35 0.62
N LEU A 35 -1.34 -5.10 1.07
CA LEU A 35 -2.48 -4.18 1.02
C LEU A 35 -2.97 -3.98 -0.40
N LEU A 36 -2.08 -3.64 -1.33
CA LEU A 36 -2.44 -3.47 -2.74
C LEU A 36 -3.05 -4.74 -3.31
N HIS A 37 -2.45 -5.90 -3.06
CA HIS A 37 -2.96 -7.17 -3.56
C HIS A 37 -4.38 -7.46 -3.07
N VAL A 38 -4.61 -7.42 -1.75
CA VAL A 38 -5.91 -7.73 -1.14
C VAL A 38 -7.01 -6.81 -1.65
N PHE A 39 -6.79 -5.49 -1.66
CA PHE A 39 -7.83 -4.54 -2.07
C PHE A 39 -8.05 -4.54 -3.59
N THR A 40 -7.01 -4.66 -4.41
CA THR A 40 -7.17 -4.72 -5.88
C THR A 40 -7.83 -6.02 -6.32
N THR A 41 -7.54 -7.14 -5.67
CA THR A 41 -8.24 -8.41 -5.90
C THR A 41 -9.70 -8.30 -5.51
N ALA A 42 -10.01 -7.76 -4.32
CA ALA A 42 -11.39 -7.64 -3.85
C ALA A 42 -12.25 -6.76 -4.78
N VAL A 43 -11.74 -5.59 -5.21
CA VAL A 43 -12.50 -4.67 -6.08
C VAL A 43 -12.70 -5.24 -7.49
N ASN A 44 -11.73 -6.01 -8.00
CA ASN A 44 -11.88 -6.67 -9.31
C ASN A 44 -12.79 -7.89 -9.23
N ASN A 45 -12.75 -8.66 -8.14
CA ASN A 45 -13.70 -9.74 -7.91
C ASN A 45 -15.15 -9.20 -7.80
N GLU A 46 -15.34 -8.03 -7.18
CA GLU A 46 -16.63 -7.33 -7.17
C GLU A 46 -17.09 -6.95 -8.57
N PHE A 47 -16.21 -6.35 -9.38
CA PHE A 47 -16.53 -6.00 -10.76
C PHE A 47 -16.88 -7.22 -11.63
N GLU A 48 -16.16 -8.33 -11.45
CA GLU A 48 -16.38 -9.56 -12.23
C GLU A 48 -17.56 -10.42 -11.73
N GLY A 49 -18.26 -10.01 -10.67
CA GLY A 49 -19.34 -10.80 -10.06
C GLY A 49 -18.84 -12.08 -9.35
N LYS A 50 -17.57 -12.13 -8.96
CA LYS A 50 -16.90 -13.25 -8.29
C LYS A 50 -16.61 -12.96 -6.80
N THR A 51 -17.30 -12.00 -6.21
CA THR A 51 -17.05 -11.54 -4.83
C THR A 51 -17.16 -12.69 -3.83
N THR A 52 -16.07 -12.95 -3.12
CA THR A 52 -16.05 -13.91 -2.01
C THR A 52 -16.58 -13.28 -0.71
N GLY A 53 -16.83 -14.10 0.31
CA GLY A 53 -17.15 -13.58 1.65
C GLY A 53 -16.02 -12.72 2.23
N PHE A 54 -14.76 -13.08 1.96
CA PHE A 54 -13.60 -12.31 2.38
C PHE A 54 -13.54 -10.95 1.66
N ASP A 55 -13.78 -10.94 0.34
CA ASP A 55 -13.79 -9.69 -0.44
C ASP A 55 -14.82 -8.69 0.11
N LYS A 56 -16.02 -9.16 0.48
CA LYS A 56 -17.05 -8.29 1.09
C LYS A 56 -16.57 -7.62 2.38
N LEU A 57 -15.85 -8.36 3.22
CA LEU A 57 -15.29 -7.83 4.47
C LEU A 57 -14.18 -6.82 4.18
N VAL A 58 -13.29 -7.12 3.22
CA VAL A 58 -12.23 -6.22 2.79
C VAL A 58 -12.81 -4.91 2.24
N LEU A 59 -13.80 -4.99 1.35
CA LEU A 59 -14.45 -3.81 0.76
C LEU A 59 -15.21 -2.97 1.80
N ALA A 60 -15.72 -3.59 2.87
CA ALA A 60 -16.35 -2.86 3.97
C ALA A 60 -15.35 -1.98 4.76
N LEU A 61 -14.04 -2.29 4.69
CA LEU A 61 -12.99 -1.48 5.31
C LEU A 61 -12.65 -0.22 4.48
N LEU A 62 -13.13 -0.12 3.23
CA LEU A 62 -12.94 1.08 2.42
C LEU A 62 -13.77 2.26 2.97
N PRO A 63 -13.17 3.46 3.09
CA PRO A 63 -13.91 4.69 3.35
C PRO A 63 -14.94 4.96 2.25
N ASP A 64 -16.02 5.66 2.60
CA ASP A 64 -17.16 5.91 1.70
C ASP A 64 -16.75 6.51 0.35
N GLU A 65 -15.74 7.38 0.33
CA GLU A 65 -15.22 8.02 -0.89
C GLU A 65 -14.55 7.05 -1.88
N TYR A 66 -14.06 5.89 -1.40
CA TYR A 66 -13.46 4.83 -2.22
C TYR A 66 -14.44 3.68 -2.50
N ARG A 67 -15.67 3.74 -1.97
CA ARG A 67 -16.68 2.72 -2.21
C ARG A 67 -17.29 2.86 -3.61
N GLY A 68 -17.74 1.72 -4.13
CA GLY A 68 -18.40 1.62 -5.41
C GLY A 68 -17.46 1.11 -6.50
N VAL A 69 -18.01 0.23 -7.33
CA VAL A 69 -17.28 -0.39 -8.42
C VAL A 69 -17.21 0.58 -9.60
N LYS A 70 -15.99 0.97 -9.99
CA LYS A 70 -15.76 1.71 -11.24
C LYS A 70 -15.76 0.75 -12.42
N GLU A 71 -16.29 1.16 -13.56
CA GLU A 71 -16.34 0.34 -14.79
C GLU A 71 -14.94 0.07 -15.38
N SER A 72 -14.08 1.08 -15.33
CA SER A 72 -12.72 0.98 -15.86
C SER A 72 -11.77 0.29 -14.87
N LEU A 73 -11.01 -0.70 -15.36
CA LEU A 73 -9.94 -1.34 -14.58
C LEU A 73 -8.94 -0.30 -14.06
N TYR A 74 -8.58 0.67 -14.91
CA TYR A 74 -7.67 1.74 -14.52
C TYR A 74 -8.21 2.54 -13.34
N GLU A 75 -9.49 2.94 -13.39
CA GLU A 75 -10.10 3.73 -12.30
C GLU A 75 -10.23 2.93 -11.01
N ARG A 76 -10.53 1.63 -11.09
CA ARG A 76 -10.54 0.74 -9.91
C ARG A 76 -9.17 0.68 -9.26
N LEU A 77 -8.12 0.39 -10.04
CA LEU A 77 -6.76 0.30 -9.53
C LEU A 77 -6.27 1.64 -8.98
N LEU A 78 -6.55 2.75 -9.68
CA LEU A 78 -6.19 4.10 -9.24
C LEU A 78 -6.88 4.49 -7.92
N SER A 79 -8.15 4.11 -7.75
CA SER A 79 -8.90 4.31 -6.51
C SER A 79 -8.20 3.62 -5.33
N ILE A 80 -7.83 2.35 -5.49
CA ILE A 80 -7.13 1.59 -4.45
C ILE A 80 -5.73 2.15 -4.18
N CYS A 81 -4.98 2.53 -5.22
CA CYS A 81 -3.68 3.19 -5.05
C CYS A 81 -3.80 4.49 -4.26
N SER A 82 -4.81 5.31 -4.55
CA SER A 82 -5.08 6.56 -3.82
C SER A 82 -5.40 6.29 -2.35
N PHE A 83 -6.22 5.28 -2.07
CA PHE A 83 -6.53 4.84 -0.71
C PHE A 83 -5.28 4.40 0.07
N VAL A 84 -4.44 3.54 -0.53
CA VAL A 84 -3.20 3.04 0.10
C VAL A 84 -2.17 4.17 0.28
N ALA A 85 -2.03 5.06 -0.70
CA ALA A 85 -1.10 6.19 -0.63
C ALA A 85 -1.52 7.23 0.43
N GLY A 86 -2.81 7.34 0.74
CA GLY A 86 -3.34 8.22 1.79
C GLY A 86 -3.10 7.70 3.23
N MET A 87 -2.56 6.50 3.41
CA MET A 87 -2.35 5.91 4.72
C MET A 87 -1.11 6.48 5.42
N SER A 88 -1.18 6.64 6.73
CA SER A 88 0.03 6.77 7.56
C SER A 88 0.68 5.40 7.79
N ASP A 89 1.99 5.36 8.03
CA ASP A 89 2.74 4.13 8.33
C ASP A 89 2.07 3.28 9.41
N ARG A 90 1.64 3.92 10.51
CA ARG A 90 0.97 3.23 11.62
C ARG A 90 -0.33 2.58 11.19
N TYR A 91 -1.11 3.27 10.35
CA TYR A 91 -2.38 2.76 9.86
C TYR A 91 -2.17 1.62 8.86
N ALA A 92 -1.23 1.76 7.92
CA ALA A 92 -0.90 0.72 6.95
C ALA A 92 -0.45 -0.58 7.65
N ILE A 93 0.45 -0.48 8.63
CA ILE A 93 0.89 -1.64 9.44
C ILE A 93 -0.29 -2.25 10.22
N TRP A 94 -1.10 -1.42 10.87
CA TRP A 94 -2.26 -1.89 11.64
C TRP A 94 -3.25 -2.64 10.76
N LEU A 95 -3.58 -2.09 9.59
CA LEU A 95 -4.53 -2.68 8.65
C LEU A 95 -3.97 -3.98 8.06
N ASN A 96 -2.69 -3.99 7.68
CA ASN A 96 -2.03 -5.19 7.18
C ASN A 96 -2.09 -6.34 8.20
N ASN A 97 -1.85 -6.06 9.48
CA ASN A 97 -1.96 -7.06 10.55
C ASN A 97 -3.39 -7.58 10.80
N LYS A 98 -4.43 -6.94 10.25
CA LYS A 98 -5.81 -7.45 10.29
C LYS A 98 -6.13 -8.37 9.11
N LEU A 99 -5.35 -8.28 8.03
CA LEU A 99 -5.54 -9.03 6.80
C LEU A 99 -4.64 -10.28 6.72
N THR A 100 -3.64 -10.36 7.60
CA THR A 100 -2.73 -11.50 7.80
C THR A 100 -2.98 -12.14 9.16
#